data_AF-A0A851ZJ23-F1
#
_entry.id   AF-A0A851ZJ23-F1
#
_cell.length_a   1.000
_cell.length_b   1.000
_cell.length_c   1.000
_cell.angle_alpha   90.00
_cell.angle_beta   90.00
_cell.angle_gamma   90.00
#
_symmetry.space_group_name_H-M   'P 1'
#
loop_
_entity.id
_entity.type
_entity.pdbx_description
1 polymer ?
#
loop_
_entity_poly.entity_id
_entity_poly.type
_entity_poly.pdbx_seq_one_letter_code
_entity_poly.pdbx_strand_id
1 'polypeptide(L)' 'TLVHLTFLHETGSNNPTGVPSDCDKIPFHPYYTTKDILGFALILISLVALALF' A
#
# COMPACT_ATOMS: atom_id res chain seq x y z
N THR A 1 -13.62 5.31 4.70
CA THR A 1 -12.42 5.18 3.84
C THR A 1 -12.14 6.45 3.05
N LEU A 2 -13.11 7.07 2.35
CA LEU A 2 -12.87 8.32 1.60
C LEU A 2 -12.33 9.48 2.46
N VAL A 3 -12.98 9.80 3.59
CA VAL A 3 -12.51 10.84 4.53
C VAL A 3 -11.12 10.52 5.12
N HIS A 4 -10.84 9.23 5.35
CA HIS A 4 -9.54 8.81 5.86
C HIS A 4 -8.44 9.03 4.80
N LEU A 5 -8.70 8.62 3.56
CA LEU A 5 -7.77 8.80 2.45
C LEU A 5 -7.57 10.27 2.11
N THR A 6 -8.59 11.13 2.24
CA THR A 6 -8.43 12.56 2.01
C THR A 6 -7.45 13.17 3.00
N PHE A 7 -7.56 12.85 4.30
CA PHE A 7 -6.59 13.34 5.28
C PHE A 7 -5.19 12.75 5.10
N LEU A 8 -5.09 11.47 4.72
CA LEU A 8 -3.81 10.84 4.38
C LEU A 8 -3.15 11.54 3.17
N HIS A 9 -3.93 11.92 2.16
CA HIS A 9 -3.41 12.58 0.97
C HIS A 9 -2.91 14.01 1.23
N GLU A 10 -3.49 14.72 2.18
CA GLU A 10 -3.00 16.05 2.59
C GLU A 10 -1.59 15.98 3.19
N THR A 11 -1.28 14.95 4.00
CA THR A 11 0.04 14.80 4.63
C THR A 11 1.01 13.91 3.86
N GLY A 12 0.49 13.02 3.02
CA GLY A 12 1.21 11.90 2.46
C GLY A 12 1.42 10.74 3.46
N SER A 13 1.90 9.61 2.93
CA SER A 13 2.26 8.44 3.73
C SER A 13 3.54 8.68 4.54
N ASN A 14 3.59 8.12 5.75
CA ASN A 14 4.84 8.03 6.51
C ASN A 14 5.73 6.89 5.99
N ASN A 15 6.98 6.84 6.45
CA ASN A 15 7.97 5.82 6.09
C ASN A 15 8.55 5.15 7.35
N PRO A 16 9.28 4.01 7.21
CA PRO A 16 9.78 3.25 8.35
C PRO A 16 10.76 3.99 9.26
N THR A 17 11.51 4.98 8.74
CA THR A 17 12.49 5.74 9.51
C THR A 17 11.88 6.99 10.17
N GLY A 18 10.63 7.35 9.82
CA GLY A 18 9.90 8.45 10.45
C GLY A 18 10.47 9.84 10.19
N VAL A 19 11.45 9.97 9.28
CA VAL A 19 12.02 11.26 8.86
C VAL A 19 11.31 11.79 7.61
N PRO A 20 11.36 13.09 7.30
CA PRO A 20 10.71 13.63 6.10
C PRO A 20 11.19 12.94 4.82
N SER A 21 10.24 12.47 3.98
CA SER A 21 10.54 11.74 2.74
C SER A 21 10.49 12.59 1.48
N ASP A 22 10.29 13.90 1.59
CA ASP A 22 10.04 14.78 0.43
C ASP A 22 11.15 14.75 -0.62
N CYS A 23 12.39 14.49 -0.20
CA CYS A 23 13.56 14.39 -1.07
C CYS A 23 13.62 13.08 -1.87
N ASP A 24 12.89 12.03 -1.47
CA ASP A 24 12.96 10.68 -2.04
C ASP A 24 11.57 10.11 -2.41
N LYS A 25 10.68 10.99 -2.89
CA LYS A 25 9.35 10.58 -3.35
C LYS A 25 9.43 9.95 -4.74
N ILE A 26 8.88 8.74 -4.86
CA ILE A 26 8.66 8.05 -6.13
C ILE A 26 7.16 8.06 -6.50
N PRO A 27 6.80 7.99 -7.78
CA PRO A 27 5.40 7.94 -8.19
C PRO A 27 4.73 6.63 -7.73
N PHE A 28 3.42 6.69 -7.48
CA PHE A 28 2.66 5.51 -7.03
C PHE A 28 2.68 4.38 -8.07
N HIS A 29 2.45 4.71 -9.33
CA HIS A 29 2.59 3.78 -10.45
C HIS A 29 3.97 3.97 -11.10
N PRO A 30 4.70 2.89 -11.41
CA PRO A 30 4.30 1.47 -11.32
C PRO A 30 4.62 0.80 -9.98
N TYR A 31 5.34 1.49 -9.08
CA TYR A 31 6.00 0.88 -7.92
C TYR A 31 5.04 0.27 -6.91
N TYR A 32 4.17 1.08 -6.31
CA TYR A 32 3.22 0.61 -5.30
C TYR A 32 2.05 -0.14 -5.94
N THR A 33 1.62 0.22 -7.15
CA THR A 33 0.59 -0.54 -7.87
C THR A 33 0.98 -2.02 -8.05
N THR A 34 2.21 -2.28 -8.51
CA THR A 34 2.69 -3.66 -8.69
C THR A 34 2.87 -4.38 -7.35
N LYS A 35 3.40 -3.67 -6.34
CA LYS A 35 3.57 -4.21 -4.97
C LYS A 35 2.22 -4.64 -4.37
N ASP A 36 1.19 -3.83 -4.54
CA ASP A 36 -0.13 -4.06 -3.97
C ASP A 36 -0.85 -5.22 -4.68
N ILE A 37 -0.73 -5.34 -6.02
CA ILE A 37 -1.28 -6.48 -6.76
C ILE A 37 -0.63 -7.80 -6.30
N LEU A 38 0.70 -7.82 -6.13
CA LEU A 38 1.40 -8.99 -5.61
C LEU A 38 0.91 -9.34 -4.20
N GLY A 39 0.83 -8.35 -3.30
CA GLY A 39 0.32 -8.54 -1.95
C GLY A 39 -1.12 -9.06 -1.91
N PHE A 40 -2.00 -8.52 -2.77
CA PHE A 40 -3.37 -8.97 -2.91
C PHE A 40 -3.45 -10.42 -3.39
N ALA A 41 -2.64 -10.81 -4.39
CA ALA A 41 -2.59 -12.18 -4.87
C ALA A 41 -2.16 -13.17 -3.78
N LEU A 42 -1.15 -12.83 -2.97
CA LEU A 42 -0.70 -13.67 -1.86
C LEU A 42 -1.81 -13.88 -0.81
N ILE A 43 -2.49 -12.80 -0.41
CA ILE A 43 -3.62 -12.88 0.53
C ILE A 43 -4.76 -13.70 -0.07
N LEU A 44 -5.10 -13.49 -1.34
CA LEU A 44 -6.15 -14.24 -2.02
C LEU A 44 -5.83 -15.74 -2.08
N ILE A 45 -4.59 -16.10 -2.40
CA ILE A 45 -4.14 -17.51 -2.37
C ILE A 45 -4.30 -18.10 -0.97
N SER A 46 -3.89 -17.37 0.08
CA SER A 46 -4.03 -17.85 1.46
C SER A 46 -5.50 -18.02 1.87
N LEU A 47 -6.38 -17.11 1.43
CA LEU A 47 -7.81 -17.18 1.69
C LEU A 47 -8.45 -18.38 0.97
N VAL A 48 -8.08 -18.61 -0.29
CA VAL A 48 -8.56 -19.75 -1.08
C VAL A 48 -8.08 -21.06 -0.45
N ALA A 49 -6.82 -21.13 -0.01
CA ALA A 49 -6.30 -22.30 0.68
C ALA A 49 -7.08 -22.61 1.97
N LEU A 50 -7.41 -21.58 2.77
CA LEU A 50 -8.25 -21.72 3.96
C LEU A 50 -9.69 -22.12 3.64
N ALA A 51 -10.26 -21.63 2.54
CA ALA A 51 -11.64 -21.93 2.17
C ALA A 51 -11.83 -23.35 1.58
N LEU A 52 -10.76 -23.95 1.04
CA LEU A 52 -10.78 -25.25 0.38
C LEU A 52 -10.28 -26.41 1.25
N PHE A 53 -9.82 -26.14 2.48
CA PHE A 53 -9.39 -27.12 3.47
C PHE A 53 -10.21 -26.97 4.74
#